data_AF-A0A9D6RFD6-F1
#
_entry.id   AF-A0A9D6RFD6-F1
#
_cell.length_a   1.000
_cell.length_b   1.000
_cell.length_c   1.000
_cell.angle_alpha   90.00
_cell.angle_beta   90.00
_cell.angle_gamma   90.00
#
_symmetry.space_group_name_H-M   'P 1'
#
loop_
_entity.id
_entity.type
_entity.pdbx_description
1 polymer ?
#
loop_
_entity_poly.entity_id
_entity_poly.type
_entity_poly.pdbx_seq_one_letter_code
_entity_poly.pdbx_strand_id
1 'polypeptide(L)'
;MNTNPILPGLEAVVKPFRFSATPHEFKVTALRECPTPESLLLCDTPDKAAAYWRLHVEKHPYFNPDCECFAVLLLNTRRRVKGHHLVTIGTMDTLLVHPREVFRLAIATSASALVLMHNHPSGEPQPSEADIRVTRDLIRAGQLLKIEVLDHVIIGNPARSSLRELGYFYS
;
A
#
# COMPACT_ATOMS: atom_id res chain seq x y z
N MET A 1 40.21 36.68 1.94
CA MET A 1 39.17 37.53 2.55
C MET A 1 38.05 37.65 1.53
N ASN A 2 36.95 36.93 1.74
CA ASN A 2 35.78 37.00 0.86
C ASN A 2 34.74 37.89 1.57
N THR A 3 34.67 39.16 1.19
CA THR A 3 33.74 40.13 1.77
C THR A 3 32.52 40.24 0.86
N ASN A 4 31.63 39.25 0.93
CA ASN A 4 30.26 39.46 0.44
C ASN A 4 29.49 40.23 1.52
N PRO A 5 28.78 41.32 1.16
CA PRO A 5 27.94 42.02 2.12
C PRO A 5 26.76 41.12 2.47
N ILE A 6 26.67 40.71 3.74
CA ILE A 6 25.48 40.07 4.28
C ILE A 6 24.41 41.16 4.36
N LEU A 7 23.41 41.08 3.49
CA LEU A 7 22.23 41.96 3.57
C LEU A 7 21.57 41.74 4.95
N PRO A 8 21.44 42.79 5.79
CA PRO A 8 20.77 42.65 7.08
C PRO A 8 19.28 42.37 6.85
N GLY A 9 18.81 41.20 7.28
CA GLY A 9 17.37 40.89 7.32
C GLY A 9 16.94 39.53 6.77
N LEU A 10 17.81 38.76 6.09
CA LEU A 10 17.40 37.45 5.55
C LEU A 10 17.22 36.36 6.63
N GLU A 11 17.91 36.47 7.78
CA GLU A 11 17.71 35.58 8.93
C GLU A 11 16.33 35.78 9.60
N ALA A 12 15.67 36.92 9.37
CA ALA A 12 14.35 37.22 9.92
C ALA A 12 13.20 36.67 9.07
N VAL A 13 13.46 36.30 7.81
CA VAL A 13 12.41 35.87 6.86
C VAL A 13 12.14 34.36 6.95
N VAL A 14 13.12 33.57 7.40
CA VAL A 14 12.96 32.11 7.55
C VAL A 14 13.15 31.75 9.01
N LYS A 15 12.06 31.59 9.76
CA LYS A 15 12.13 30.95 11.08
C LYS A 15 12.77 29.57 10.87
N PRO A 16 13.92 29.26 11.51
CA PRO A 16 14.49 27.92 11.42
C PRO A 16 13.45 26.94 11.95
N PHE A 17 13.09 25.95 11.14
CA PHE A 17 12.17 24.89 11.54
C PHE A 17 12.82 24.09 12.67
N ARG A 18 12.54 24.49 13.92
CA ARG A 18 12.99 23.76 15.10
C ARG A 18 12.05 22.57 15.29
N PHE A 19 12.53 21.37 15.02
CA PHE A 19 11.85 20.16 15.49
C PHE A 19 11.75 20.26 17.02
N SER A 20 10.55 20.10 17.57
CA SER A 20 10.39 19.96 19.03
C SER A 20 11.25 18.77 19.46
N ALA A 21 12.25 19.00 20.30
CA ALA A 21 13.17 17.97 20.79
C ALA A 21 12.50 17.01 21.80
N THR A 22 11.20 17.17 22.06
CA THR A 22 10.45 16.33 22.99
C THR A 22 10.04 15.02 22.30
N PRO A 23 10.46 13.84 22.81
CA PRO A 23 9.98 12.56 22.30
C PRO A 23 8.47 12.40 22.54
N HIS A 24 7.84 11.52 21.76
CA HIS A 24 6.42 11.19 21.86
C HIS A 24 6.24 9.68 22.04
N GLU A 25 5.21 9.28 22.79
CA GLU A 25 4.75 7.89 22.86
C GLU A 25 3.72 7.63 21.75
N PHE A 26 3.87 6.53 21.02
CA PHE A 26 3.01 6.18 19.89
C PHE A 26 2.25 4.88 20.15
N LYS A 27 0.97 4.86 19.78
CA LYS A 27 0.13 3.67 19.73
C LYS A 27 -0.54 3.56 18.36
N VAL A 28 -0.53 2.37 17.78
CA VAL A 28 -1.24 2.07 16.54
C VAL A 28 -2.62 1.52 16.89
N THR A 29 -3.68 2.08 16.31
CA THR A 29 -5.07 1.65 16.51
C THR A 29 -5.78 1.45 15.17
N ALA A 30 -6.79 0.58 15.14
CA ALA A 30 -7.63 0.40 13.97
C ALA A 30 -8.45 1.67 13.69
N LEU A 31 -8.58 2.05 12.42
CA LEU A 31 -9.35 3.23 12.00
C LEU A 31 -10.87 2.99 12.09
N ARG A 32 -11.32 1.82 11.62
CA ARG A 32 -12.73 1.41 11.62
C ARG A 32 -12.85 -0.12 11.57
N GLU A 33 -14.00 -0.63 11.96
CA GLU A 33 -14.38 -2.01 11.67
C GLU A 33 -14.81 -2.17 10.22
N CYS A 34 -14.45 -3.31 9.62
CA CYS A 34 -14.87 -3.69 8.28
C CYS A 34 -15.60 -5.04 8.40
N PRO A 35 -16.94 -5.05 8.48
CA PRO A 35 -17.70 -6.29 8.65
C PRO A 35 -17.58 -7.14 7.38
N THR A 36 -16.69 -8.12 7.42
CA THR A 36 -16.40 -9.02 6.30
C THR A 36 -17.17 -10.34 6.50
N PRO A 37 -17.95 -10.81 5.51
CA PRO A 37 -18.61 -12.11 5.57
C PRO A 37 -17.62 -13.26 5.83
N GLU A 38 -18.07 -14.32 6.49
CA GLU A 38 -17.22 -15.47 6.82
C GLU A 38 -16.52 -16.09 5.61
N SER A 39 -17.19 -16.07 4.45
CA SER A 39 -16.67 -16.57 3.17
C SER A 39 -15.42 -15.81 2.68
N LEU A 40 -15.24 -14.56 3.09
CA LEU A 40 -14.12 -13.69 2.71
C LEU A 40 -13.08 -13.51 3.83
N LEU A 41 -13.32 -14.09 5.01
CA LEU A 41 -12.34 -14.03 6.11
C LEU A 41 -11.07 -14.83 5.81
N LEU A 42 -11.13 -15.83 4.94
CA LEU A 42 -9.98 -16.59 4.45
C LEU A 42 -9.64 -16.12 3.03
N CYS A 43 -8.48 -15.48 2.86
CA CYS A 43 -8.01 -15.02 1.55
C CYS A 43 -6.97 -16.01 1.00
N ASP A 44 -7.46 -17.00 0.25
CA ASP A 44 -6.66 -18.07 -0.37
C ASP A 44 -6.67 -18.04 -1.90
N THR A 45 -7.54 -17.22 -2.51
CA THR A 45 -7.62 -17.02 -3.97
C THR A 45 -7.63 -15.54 -4.33
N PRO A 46 -7.15 -15.16 -5.53
CA PRO A 46 -7.21 -13.78 -5.99
C PRO A 46 -8.65 -13.27 -6.15
N ASP A 47 -9.60 -14.16 -6.43
CA ASP A 47 -11.03 -13.79 -6.49
C ASP A 47 -11.56 -13.29 -5.15
N LYS A 48 -11.13 -13.90 -4.03
CA LYS A 48 -11.52 -13.44 -2.69
C LYS A 48 -10.85 -12.11 -2.34
N ALA A 49 -9.61 -11.88 -2.76
CA ALA A 49 -8.96 -10.57 -2.61
C ALA A 49 -9.71 -9.49 -3.39
N ALA A 50 -10.09 -9.77 -4.65
CA ALA A 50 -10.86 -8.84 -5.48
C ALA A 50 -12.28 -8.60 -4.92
N ALA A 51 -12.93 -9.63 -4.38
CA ALA A 51 -14.22 -9.48 -3.71
C ALA A 51 -14.09 -8.63 -2.42
N TYR A 52 -13.03 -8.82 -1.64
CA TYR A 52 -12.73 -8.00 -0.47
C TYR A 52 -12.52 -6.53 -0.84
N TRP A 53 -11.76 -6.26 -1.91
CA TRP A 53 -11.53 -4.92 -2.45
C TRP A 53 -12.86 -4.21 -2.75
N ARG A 54 -13.72 -4.85 -3.55
CA ARG A 54 -15.03 -4.31 -3.94
C ARG A 54 -15.94 -4.05 -2.74
N LEU A 55 -15.84 -4.90 -1.71
CA LEU A 55 -16.65 -4.75 -0.51
C LEU A 55 -16.20 -3.59 0.38
N HIS A 56 -14.89 -3.36 0.53
CA HIS A 56 -14.34 -2.49 1.57
C HIS A 56 -13.49 -1.31 1.07
N VAL A 57 -12.66 -1.53 0.05
CA VAL A 57 -11.72 -0.52 -0.46
C VAL A 57 -12.44 0.49 -1.34
N GLU A 58 -13.32 0.03 -2.25
CA GLU A 58 -14.12 0.94 -3.10
C GLU A 58 -15.04 1.86 -2.29
N LYS A 59 -15.45 1.41 -1.10
CA LYS A 59 -16.30 2.19 -0.17
C LYS A 59 -15.48 3.07 0.79
N HIS A 60 -14.17 3.15 0.62
CA HIS A 60 -13.32 3.96 1.48
C HIS A 60 -13.50 5.45 1.15
N PRO A 61 -13.58 6.37 2.14
CA PRO A 61 -13.83 7.79 1.86
C PRO A 61 -12.78 8.47 0.98
N TYR A 62 -11.55 7.97 0.99
CA TYR A 62 -10.45 8.48 0.17
C TYR A 62 -10.20 7.66 -1.10
N PHE A 63 -11.01 6.64 -1.39
CA PHE A 63 -10.89 5.93 -2.66
C PHE A 63 -11.35 6.84 -3.80
N ASN A 64 -10.53 6.95 -4.84
CA ASN A 64 -10.86 7.65 -6.07
C ASN A 64 -10.76 6.68 -7.25
N PRO A 65 -11.89 6.30 -7.89
CA PRO A 65 -11.86 5.37 -9.03
C PRO A 65 -11.17 5.94 -10.27
N ASP A 66 -11.07 7.27 -10.39
CA ASP A 66 -10.42 7.95 -11.52
C ASP A 66 -8.89 7.97 -11.41
N CYS A 67 -8.35 7.46 -10.30
CA CYS A 67 -6.92 7.34 -10.05
C CYS A 67 -6.57 5.91 -9.67
N GLU A 68 -5.32 5.54 -9.92
CA GLU A 68 -4.81 4.27 -9.39
C GLU A 68 -4.72 4.37 -7.87
N CYS A 69 -5.37 3.46 -7.16
CA CYS A 69 -5.30 3.33 -5.71
C CYS A 69 -4.57 2.03 -5.38
N PHE A 70 -3.61 2.08 -4.45
CA PHE A 70 -2.87 0.90 -3.99
C PHE A 70 -3.23 0.58 -2.55
N ALA A 71 -3.70 -0.64 -2.30
CA ALA A 71 -3.99 -1.13 -0.98
C ALA A 71 -3.28 -2.45 -0.68
N VAL A 72 -3.09 -2.72 0.60
CA VAL A 72 -2.51 -3.96 1.09
C VAL A 72 -3.50 -4.66 2.01
N LEU A 73 -3.74 -5.94 1.75
CA LEU A 73 -4.52 -6.82 2.62
C LEU A 73 -3.56 -7.50 3.60
N LEU A 74 -3.83 -7.34 4.90
CA LEU A 74 -3.02 -7.87 5.99
C LEU A 74 -3.56 -9.24 6.40
N LEU A 75 -2.71 -10.26 6.40
CA LEU A 75 -3.10 -11.63 6.73
C LEU A 75 -2.37 -12.16 7.97
N ASN A 76 -3.03 -13.07 8.68
CA ASN A 76 -2.41 -13.87 9.74
C ASN A 76 -1.84 -15.20 9.19
N THR A 77 -1.23 -15.98 10.08
CA THR A 77 -0.53 -17.24 9.72
C THR A 77 -1.44 -18.30 9.11
N ARG A 78 -2.76 -18.17 9.27
CA ARG A 78 -3.79 -19.03 8.67
C ARG A 78 -4.42 -18.38 7.43
N ARG A 79 -3.77 -17.38 6.83
CA ARG A 79 -4.25 -16.58 5.69
C ARG A 79 -5.62 -15.91 5.93
N ARG A 80 -5.97 -15.69 7.20
CA ARG A 80 -7.19 -14.96 7.52
C ARG A 80 -6.93 -13.47 7.51
N VAL A 81 -7.91 -12.72 7.00
CA VAL A 81 -7.85 -11.26 6.91
C VAL A 81 -7.84 -10.64 8.30
N LYS A 82 -6.82 -9.82 8.57
CA LYS A 82 -6.73 -8.97 9.76
C LYS A 82 -7.28 -7.57 9.49
N GLY A 83 -7.19 -7.11 8.25
CA GLY A 83 -7.63 -5.79 7.80
C GLY A 83 -6.94 -5.41 6.49
N HIS A 84 -7.13 -4.16 6.07
CA HIS A 84 -6.47 -3.59 4.90
C HIS A 84 -5.95 -2.19 5.19
N HIS A 85 -5.06 -1.71 4.34
CA HIS A 85 -4.59 -0.33 4.35
C HIS A 85 -4.50 0.21 2.94
N LEU A 86 -5.17 1.34 2.70
CA LEU A 86 -4.99 2.14 1.50
C LEU A 86 -3.66 2.90 1.64
N VAL A 87 -2.63 2.46 0.93
CA VAL A 87 -1.25 2.95 1.07
C VAL A 87 -1.06 4.25 0.33
N THR A 88 -1.53 4.32 -0.91
CA THR A 88 -1.41 5.50 -1.75
C THR A 88 -2.60 5.62 -2.69
N ILE A 89 -2.90 6.87 -3.03
CA ILE A 89 -3.80 7.25 -4.11
C ILE A 89 -2.88 7.99 -5.07
N GLY A 90 -2.60 7.36 -6.20
CA GLY A 90 -1.69 7.87 -7.21
C GLY A 90 -2.33 8.96 -8.07
N THR A 91 -1.71 9.18 -9.23
CA THR A 91 -2.27 10.02 -10.29
C THR A 91 -3.15 9.16 -11.22
N MET A 92 -3.45 9.64 -12.43
CA MET A 92 -4.18 8.85 -13.43
C MET A 92 -3.41 7.58 -13.85
N ASP A 93 -2.09 7.69 -14.09
CA ASP A 93 -1.34 6.61 -14.76
C ASP A 93 -0.11 6.10 -13.98
N THR A 94 0.10 6.58 -12.75
CA THR A 94 1.28 6.16 -11.97
C THR A 94 1.00 6.04 -10.49
N LEU A 95 1.52 4.95 -9.92
CA LEU A 95 1.61 4.67 -8.49
C LEU A 95 3.07 4.69 -8.03
N LEU A 96 3.39 5.63 -7.12
CA LEU A 96 4.65 5.58 -6.38
C LEU A 96 4.46 4.80 -5.09
N VAL A 97 4.97 3.58 -5.03
CA VAL A 97 4.85 2.70 -3.86
C VAL A 97 6.25 2.37 -3.33
N HIS A 98 6.49 2.74 -2.07
CA HIS A 98 7.73 2.37 -1.38
C HIS A 98 7.49 1.22 -0.39
N PRO A 99 8.39 0.22 -0.30
CA PRO A 99 8.26 -0.88 0.65
C PRO A 99 8.05 -0.42 2.10
N ARG A 100 8.70 0.68 2.51
CA ARG A 100 8.54 1.24 3.85
C ARG A 100 7.08 1.55 4.20
N GLU A 101 6.29 2.05 3.25
CA GLU A 101 4.89 2.43 3.50
C GLU A 101 3.98 1.20 3.53
N VAL A 102 4.23 0.25 2.62
CA VAL A 102 3.52 -1.04 2.53
C VAL A 102 3.71 -1.85 3.81
N PHE A 103 4.96 -2.03 4.24
CA PHE A 103 5.28 -2.90 5.36
C PHE A 103 5.12 -2.25 6.74
N ARG A 104 5.05 -0.91 6.84
CA ARG A 104 4.90 -0.20 8.13
C ARG A 104 3.71 -0.73 8.94
N LEU A 105 2.53 -0.81 8.34
CA LEU A 105 1.34 -1.30 9.05
C LEU A 105 1.37 -2.83 9.20
N ALA A 106 1.94 -3.56 8.24
CA ALA A 106 2.11 -5.01 8.35
C ALA A 106 2.91 -5.38 9.60
N ILE A 107 4.02 -4.69 9.86
CA ILE A 107 4.87 -4.86 11.04
C ILE A 107 4.09 -4.46 12.30
N ALA A 108 3.52 -3.25 12.32
CA ALA A 108 2.80 -2.73 13.48
C ALA A 108 1.60 -3.59 13.91
N THR A 109 0.96 -4.26 12.96
CA THR A 109 -0.19 -5.13 13.21
C THR A 109 0.19 -6.61 13.33
N SER A 110 1.48 -6.97 13.26
CA SER A 110 1.94 -8.37 13.26
C SER A 110 1.24 -9.22 12.19
N ALA A 111 1.22 -8.73 10.95
CA ALA A 111 0.81 -9.51 9.79
C ALA A 111 1.92 -10.53 9.45
N SER A 112 1.53 -11.75 9.11
CA SER A 112 2.50 -12.77 8.66
C SER A 112 2.68 -12.76 7.15
N ALA A 113 1.68 -12.24 6.42
CA ALA A 113 1.68 -12.20 4.97
C ALA A 113 0.79 -11.07 4.45
N LEU A 114 0.99 -10.70 3.18
CA LEU A 114 0.30 -9.62 2.48
C LEU A 114 -0.26 -10.09 1.14
N VAL A 115 -1.40 -9.51 0.74
CA VAL A 115 -1.82 -9.47 -0.67
C VAL A 115 -1.83 -8.01 -1.11
N LEU A 116 -1.09 -7.71 -2.17
CA LEU A 116 -1.06 -6.39 -2.78
C LEU A 116 -2.27 -6.26 -3.72
N MET A 117 -2.88 -5.08 -3.77
CA MET A 117 -4.02 -4.82 -4.64
C MET A 117 -3.98 -3.40 -5.18
N HIS A 118 -4.29 -3.23 -6.46
CA HIS A 118 -4.58 -1.91 -7.02
C HIS A 118 -5.63 -1.99 -8.11
N ASN A 119 -6.29 -0.87 -8.37
CA ASN A 119 -7.18 -0.73 -9.53
C ASN A 119 -6.46 -0.04 -10.70
N HIS A 120 -6.90 -0.38 -11.90
CA HIS A 120 -6.65 0.43 -13.10
C HIS A 120 -7.92 1.20 -13.46
N PRO A 121 -7.90 2.55 -13.52
CA PRO A 121 -9.07 3.35 -13.90
C PRO A 121 -9.65 3.00 -15.28
N SER A 122 -8.82 2.49 -16.19
CA SER A 122 -9.23 1.99 -17.51
C SER A 122 -10.19 0.80 -17.45
N GLY A 123 -10.23 0.07 -16.32
CA GLY A 123 -10.99 -1.16 -16.16
C GLY A 123 -10.29 -2.42 -16.69
N GLU A 124 -9.18 -2.29 -17.41
CA GLU A 124 -8.39 -3.41 -17.93
C GLU A 124 -7.37 -3.88 -16.87
N PRO A 125 -7.40 -5.13 -16.38
CA PRO A 125 -6.54 -5.56 -15.28
C PRO A 125 -5.14 -6.02 -15.73
N GLN A 126 -4.71 -5.71 -16.96
CA GLN A 126 -3.44 -6.21 -17.48
C GLN A 126 -2.26 -5.52 -16.77
N PRO A 127 -1.30 -6.26 -16.17
CA PRO A 127 -0.17 -5.64 -15.49
C PRO A 127 0.72 -4.86 -16.45
N SER A 128 1.11 -3.66 -16.02
CA SER A 128 2.17 -2.89 -16.64
C SER A 128 3.55 -3.36 -16.18
N GLU A 129 4.59 -2.95 -16.91
CA GLU A 129 5.98 -3.15 -16.48
C GLU A 129 6.30 -2.46 -15.15
N ALA A 130 5.61 -1.35 -14.83
CA ALA A 130 5.76 -0.68 -13.54
C ALA A 130 5.19 -1.55 -12.40
N ASP A 131 4.02 -2.15 -12.60
CA ASP A 131 3.40 -3.06 -11.63
C ASP A 131 4.32 -4.25 -11.32
N ILE A 132 4.89 -4.87 -12.37
CA ILE A 132 5.79 -6.00 -12.23
C ILE A 132 7.06 -5.62 -11.45
N ARG A 133 7.66 -4.46 -11.73
CA ARG A 133 8.84 -3.96 -11.00
C ARG A 133 8.53 -3.71 -9.53
N VAL A 134 7.44 -2.99 -9.23
CA VAL A 134 7.00 -2.71 -7.86
C VAL A 134 6.76 -4.01 -7.10
N THR A 135 6.11 -4.98 -7.74
CA THR A 135 5.85 -6.31 -7.14
C THR A 135 7.15 -7.01 -6.76
N ARG A 136 8.14 -7.06 -7.67
CA ARG A 136 9.44 -7.68 -7.40
C ARG A 136 10.16 -7.02 -6.24
N ASP A 137 10.15 -5.69 -6.16
CA ASP A 137 10.79 -4.96 -5.07
C ASP A 137 10.08 -5.21 -3.73
N LEU A 138 8.75 -5.29 -3.73
CA LEU A 138 7.97 -5.63 -2.53
C LEU A 138 8.17 -7.09 -2.09
N ILE A 139 8.30 -8.03 -3.03
CA ILE A 139 8.65 -9.43 -2.72
C ILE A 139 10.01 -9.50 -2.04
N ARG A 140 11.04 -8.82 -2.59
CA ARG A 140 12.39 -8.78 -2.00
C ARG A 140 12.38 -8.18 -0.59
N ALA A 141 11.64 -7.08 -0.39
CA ALA A 141 11.48 -6.48 0.93
C ALA A 141 10.75 -7.41 1.91
N GLY A 142 9.71 -8.10 1.45
CA GLY A 142 8.97 -9.09 2.24
C GLY A 142 9.84 -10.27 2.68
N GLN A 143 10.70 -10.77 1.79
CA GLN A 143 11.68 -11.82 2.11
C GLN A 143 12.64 -11.37 3.22
N LEU A 144 13.17 -10.15 3.12
CA LEU A 144 14.06 -9.60 4.15
C LEU A 144 13.37 -9.45 5.51
N LEU A 145 12.12 -9.00 5.51
CA LEU A 145 11.31 -8.78 6.72
C LEU A 145 10.66 -10.06 7.26
N LYS A 146 10.74 -11.18 6.52
CA LYS A 146 10.00 -12.42 6.78
C LYS A 146 8.48 -12.22 6.85
N ILE A 147 7.96 -11.34 5.98
CA ILE A 147 6.53 -11.12 5.76
C ILE A 147 6.26 -11.44 4.30
N GLU A 148 5.59 -12.57 4.05
CA GLU A 148 5.41 -13.09 2.70
C GLU A 148 4.44 -12.21 1.88
N VAL A 149 4.83 -11.82 0.66
CA VAL A 149 3.88 -11.29 -0.32
C VAL A 149 3.29 -12.48 -1.05
N LEU A 150 2.01 -12.77 -0.82
CA LEU A 150 1.34 -13.95 -1.39
C LEU A 150 0.96 -13.72 -2.85
N ASP A 151 0.43 -12.55 -3.16
CA ASP A 151 -0.04 -12.21 -4.50
C ASP A 151 -0.10 -10.69 -4.68
N HIS A 152 -0.21 -10.26 -5.94
CA HIS A 152 -0.55 -8.92 -6.35
C HIS A 152 -1.72 -8.99 -7.34
N VAL A 153 -2.88 -8.50 -6.91
CA VAL A 153 -4.14 -8.59 -7.65
C VAL A 153 -4.51 -7.24 -8.22
N ILE A 154 -4.59 -7.16 -9.55
CA ILE A 154 -5.04 -5.95 -10.25
C ILE A 154 -6.56 -6.04 -10.46
N ILE A 155 -7.25 -5.00 -10.04
CA ILE A 155 -8.71 -4.88 -10.08
C ILE A 155 -9.10 -4.07 -11.32
N GLY A 156 -9.80 -4.74 -12.23
CA GLY A 156 -10.47 -4.12 -13.36
C GLY A 156 -12.00 -4.10 -13.17
N ASN A 157 -12.71 -3.80 -14.25
CA ASN A 157 -14.17 -3.77 -14.29
C ASN A 157 -14.71 -4.57 -15.49
N PRO A 158 -15.27 -5.79 -15.31
CA PRO A 158 -15.47 -6.54 -14.06
C PRO A 158 -14.30 -7.50 -13.71
N ALA A 159 -13.27 -7.55 -14.56
CA ALA A 159 -12.21 -8.55 -14.48
C ALA A 159 -11.19 -8.29 -13.36
N ARG A 160 -10.29 -9.26 -13.14
CA ARG A 160 -9.13 -9.14 -12.26
C ARG A 160 -7.97 -9.96 -12.82
N SER A 161 -6.74 -9.56 -12.53
CA SER A 161 -5.55 -10.35 -12.83
C SER A 161 -4.76 -10.61 -11.55
N SER A 162 -4.01 -11.71 -11.53
CA SER A 162 -3.09 -12.05 -10.45
C SER A 162 -1.70 -12.18 -11.06
N LEU A 163 -0.76 -11.37 -10.58
CA LEU A 163 0.62 -11.47 -11.05
C LEU A 163 1.24 -12.81 -10.67
N ARG A 164 0.77 -13.45 -9.59
CA ARG A 164 1.21 -14.79 -9.22
C ARG A 164 0.71 -15.85 -10.21
N GLU A 165 -0.57 -15.81 -10.57
CA GLU A 165 -1.15 -16.71 -11.58
C GLU A 165 -0.50 -16.52 -12.96
N LEU A 166 -0.13 -15.28 -13.30
CA LEU A 166 0.57 -14.94 -14.53
C LEU A 166 2.08 -15.29 -14.50
N GLY A 167 2.61 -15.77 -13.38
CA GLY A 167 3.99 -16.26 -13.28
C GLY A 167 5.07 -15.22 -12.91
N TYR A 168 4.70 -13.98 -12.59
CA TYR A 168 5.65 -12.90 -12.27
C TYR A 168 6.30 -13.00 -10.88
N PHE A 169 5.88 -13.98 -10.06
CA PHE A 169 6.40 -14.19 -8.70
C PHE A 169 7.66 -15.07 -8.63
N TYR A 170 7.94 -15.83 -9.69
CA TYR A 170 8.96 -16.89 -9.69
C TYR A 170 10.18 -16.58 -10.58
N SER A 171 10.33 -15.32 -11.00
CA SER A 171 11.44 -14.85 -11.86
C SER A 171 12.59 -14.23 -11.07
#